data_AF-A0A1G6Z494-F1
#
_entry.id   AF-A0A1G6Z494-F1
#
_cell.length_a   1.000
_cell.length_b   1.000
_cell.length_c   1.000
_cell.angle_alpha   90.00
_cell.angle_beta   90.00
_cell.angle_gamma   90.00
#
_symmetry.space_group_name_H-M   'P 1'
#
loop_
_entity.id
_entity.type
_entity.pdbx_description
1 polymer ?
#
loop_
_entity_poly.entity_id
_entity_poly.type
_entity_poly.pdbx_seq_one_letter_code
_entity_poly.pdbx_strand_id
1 'polypeptide(L)'
;MSLPPDDQTTPTKPKISPEERRRRTADRLTMIRLKMAIGRALDDRGTTSPAEIGAALGMPPAEATKLLTRHQWREGDVALLEAAAARLGVRAQVPPSI
;
A
#
# COMPACT_ATOMS: atom_id res chain seq x y z
N MET A 1 18.80 -19.96 -52.12
CA MET A 1 17.49 -19.44 -51.71
C MET A 1 17.25 -19.88 -50.28
N SER A 2 17.75 -19.12 -49.29
CA SER A 2 17.57 -19.45 -47.87
C SER A 2 16.45 -18.59 -47.31
N LEU A 3 15.36 -19.23 -46.87
CA LEU A 3 14.29 -18.59 -46.11
C LEU A 3 14.85 -18.13 -44.75
N PRO A 4 14.58 -16.89 -44.31
CA PRO A 4 14.87 -16.51 -42.93
C PRO A 4 13.82 -17.13 -42.01
N PRO A 5 14.21 -17.72 -40.87
CA PRO A 5 13.28 -18.20 -39.88
C PRO A 5 12.91 -17.07 -38.90
N ASP A 6 11.76 -17.27 -38.27
CA ASP A 6 11.33 -16.69 -37.00
C ASP A 6 10.91 -15.22 -37.01
N ASP A 7 9.59 -15.07 -37.16
CA ASP A 7 8.72 -14.22 -36.34
C ASP A 7 9.17 -14.22 -34.87
N GLN A 8 10.22 -13.44 -34.57
CA GLN A 8 10.53 -13.01 -33.22
C GLN A 8 9.43 -12.03 -32.79
N THR A 9 8.32 -12.60 -32.35
CA THR A 9 7.35 -11.93 -31.49
C THR A 9 8.07 -11.56 -30.19
N THR A 10 8.80 -10.44 -30.22
CA THR A 10 9.32 -9.82 -29.00
C THR A 10 8.11 -9.63 -28.09
N PRO A 11 8.12 -10.15 -26.86
CA PRO A 11 7.03 -9.89 -25.93
C PRO A 11 6.98 -8.38 -25.79
N THR A 12 5.90 -7.75 -26.27
CA THR A 12 5.55 -6.37 -25.98
C THR A 12 5.30 -6.31 -24.48
N LYS A 13 6.40 -6.22 -23.73
CA LYS A 13 6.44 -5.95 -22.31
C LYS A 13 5.55 -4.72 -22.15
N PRO A 14 4.45 -4.78 -21.38
CA PRO A 14 3.64 -3.60 -21.17
C PRO A 14 4.54 -2.52 -20.59
N LYS A 15 4.93 -1.55 -21.42
CA LYS A 15 5.65 -0.36 -20.97
C LYS A 15 4.61 0.36 -20.13
N ILE A 16 4.70 0.18 -18.81
CA ILE A 16 3.96 0.97 -17.84
C ILE A 16 4.05 2.42 -18.30
N SER A 17 2.90 2.98 -18.68
CA SER A 17 2.79 4.36 -19.14
C SER A 17 3.40 5.28 -18.08
N PRO A 18 4.02 6.41 -18.46
CA PRO A 18 4.48 7.41 -17.50
C PRO A 18 3.41 7.80 -16.47
N GLU A 19 2.13 7.82 -16.87
CA GLU A 19 0.98 8.08 -16.00
C GLU A 19 0.76 6.96 -14.97
N GLU A 20 0.77 5.71 -15.42
CA GLU A 20 0.65 4.53 -14.55
C GLU A 20 1.84 4.44 -13.59
N ARG A 21 3.05 4.83 -14.03
CA ARG A 21 4.21 4.92 -13.14
C ARG A 21 3.99 6.00 -12.07
N ARG A 22 3.51 7.19 -12.45
CA ARG A 22 3.22 8.28 -11.51
C ARG A 22 2.16 7.86 -10.49
N ARG A 23 1.08 7.21 -10.94
CA ARG A 23 0.03 6.66 -10.07
C ARG A 23 0.60 5.70 -9.05
N ARG A 24 1.37 4.69 -9.48
CA ARG A 24 2.03 3.74 -8.57
C ARG A 24 2.98 4.42 -7.58
N THR A 25 3.70 5.46 -8.00
CA THR A 25 4.58 6.23 -7.10
C THR A 25 3.76 7.02 -6.07
N ALA A 26 2.68 7.69 -6.49
CA ALA A 26 1.78 8.41 -5.60
C ALA A 26 1.14 7.46 -4.58
N ASP A 27 0.59 6.35 -5.03
CA ASP A 27 -0.01 5.31 -4.18
C ASP A 27 1.02 4.80 -3.16
N ARG A 28 2.27 4.57 -3.58
CA ARG A 28 3.34 4.14 -2.69
C ARG A 28 3.65 5.18 -1.61
N LEU A 29 3.71 6.46 -1.97
CA LEU A 29 3.94 7.55 -1.01
C LEU A 29 2.77 7.70 -0.03
N THR A 30 1.54 7.59 -0.52
CA THR A 30 0.32 7.59 0.29
C THR A 30 0.36 6.48 1.33
N MET A 31 0.70 5.24 0.93
CA MET A 31 0.81 4.11 1.86
C MET A 31 1.88 4.33 2.92
N ILE A 32 3.07 4.82 2.54
CA ILE A 32 4.15 5.07 3.50
C ILE A 32 3.69 6.09 4.55
N ARG A 33 3.05 7.18 4.12
CA ARG A 33 2.53 8.22 5.02
C ARG A 33 1.46 7.66 5.96
N LEU A 34 0.52 6.86 5.44
CA LEU A 34 -0.51 6.22 6.25
C LEU A 34 0.09 5.30 7.31
N LYS A 35 1.05 4.45 6.96
CA LYS A 35 1.72 3.57 7.93
C LYS A 35 2.43 4.36 9.03
N MET A 36 3.13 5.42 8.66
CA MET A 36 3.80 6.26 9.65
C MET A 36 2.80 6.95 10.58
N ALA A 37 1.70 7.47 10.04
CA ALA A 37 0.65 8.10 10.84
C ALA A 37 -0.04 7.11 11.79
N ILE A 38 -0.38 5.91 11.31
CA ILE A 38 -0.97 4.84 12.12
C ILE A 38 0.01 4.38 13.19
N GLY A 39 1.25 4.06 12.80
CA GLY A 39 2.28 3.63 13.74
C GLY A 39 2.54 4.65 14.83
N ARG A 40 2.61 5.94 14.46
CA ARG A 40 2.76 7.03 15.43
C ARG A 40 1.55 7.17 16.36
N ALA A 41 0.34 7.09 15.82
CA ALA A 41 -0.86 7.17 16.64
C ALA A 41 -1.02 5.99 17.61
N LEU A 42 -0.54 4.80 17.22
CA LEU A 42 -0.49 3.63 18.11
C LEU A 42 0.58 3.81 19.20
N ASP A 43 1.77 4.28 18.83
CA ASP A 43 2.87 4.57 19.75
C ASP A 43 2.50 5.65 20.78
N ASP A 44 1.89 6.76 20.33
CA ASP A 44 1.39 7.84 21.20
C ASP A 44 0.31 7.35 22.19
N ARG A 45 -0.38 6.24 21.88
CA ARG A 45 -1.38 5.60 22.77
C ARG A 45 -0.79 4.47 23.61
N GLY A 46 0.51 4.18 23.48
CA GLY A 46 1.15 3.01 24.10
C GLY A 46 0.65 1.67 23.57
N THR A 47 -0.03 1.66 22.42
CA THR A 47 -0.62 0.47 21.80
C THR A 47 0.45 -0.28 21.02
N THR A 48 1.15 -1.20 21.70
CA THR A 48 2.29 -1.92 21.12
C THR A 48 2.05 -3.41 20.93
N SER A 49 1.07 -4.00 21.63
CA SER A 49 0.79 -5.42 21.47
C SER A 49 -0.05 -5.70 20.21
N PRO A 50 0.20 -6.81 19.48
CA PRO A 50 -0.60 -7.18 18.32
C PRO A 50 -2.10 -7.27 18.60
N ALA A 51 -2.48 -7.69 19.80
CA ALA A 51 -3.88 -7.80 20.22
C ALA A 51 -4.55 -6.42 20.34
N GLU A 52 -3.89 -5.47 21.00
CA GLU A 52 -4.41 -4.11 21.14
C GLU A 52 -4.40 -3.35 19.81
N ILE A 53 -3.37 -3.56 18.98
CA ILE A 53 -3.33 -3.01 17.63
C ILE A 53 -4.52 -3.55 16.81
N GLY A 54 -4.77 -4.85 16.83
CA GLY A 54 -5.93 -5.45 16.17
C GLY A 54 -7.26 -4.85 16.64
N ALA A 55 -7.42 -4.66 17.95
CA ALA A 55 -8.61 -4.03 18.53
C ALA A 55 -8.76 -2.56 18.10
N ALA A 56 -7.68 -1.77 18.15
CA ALA A 56 -7.66 -0.37 17.76
C ALA A 56 -7.95 -0.18 16.25
N LEU A 57 -7.51 -1.12 15.43
CA LEU A 57 -7.77 -1.15 13.99
C LEU A 57 -9.07 -1.87 13.62
N GLY A 58 -9.76 -2.52 14.57
CA GLY A 58 -10.99 -3.31 14.38
C GLY A 58 -10.84 -4.47 13.38
N MET A 59 -9.72 -5.17 13.42
CA MET A 59 -9.41 -6.32 12.56
C MET A 59 -8.57 -7.36 13.33
N PRO A 60 -8.42 -8.61 12.83
CA PRO A 60 -7.62 -9.62 13.52
C PRO A 60 -6.17 -9.16 13.76
N PRO A 61 -5.57 -9.46 14.93
CA PRO A 61 -4.20 -9.07 15.28
C PRO A 61 -3.16 -9.44 14.22
N ALA A 62 -3.29 -10.63 13.63
CA ALA A 62 -2.40 -11.11 12.57
C ALA A 62 -2.50 -10.26 11.30
N GLU A 63 -3.72 -9.90 10.89
CA GLU A 63 -3.94 -9.05 9.70
C GLU A 63 -3.51 -7.61 9.96
N ALA A 64 -3.75 -7.08 11.17
CA ALA A 64 -3.25 -5.77 11.58
C ALA A 64 -1.71 -5.70 11.55
N THR A 65 -1.05 -6.70 12.15
CA THR A 65 0.42 -6.77 12.19
C THR A 65 0.98 -6.94 10.79
N LYS A 66 0.37 -7.78 9.96
CA LYS A 66 0.75 -7.99 8.55
C LYS A 66 0.55 -6.71 7.73
N LEU A 67 -0.56 -6.00 7.91
CA LEU A 67 -0.81 -4.70 7.27
C LEU A 67 0.26 -3.67 7.65
N LEU A 68 0.85 -3.74 8.85
CA LEU A 68 1.91 -2.82 9.27
C LEU A 68 3.33 -3.30 8.93
N THR A 69 3.55 -4.59 8.70
CA THR A 69 4.91 -5.15 8.48
C THR A 69 5.20 -5.54 7.04
N ARG A 70 4.17 -5.70 6.19
CA ARG A 70 4.36 -6.16 4.81
C ARG A 70 5.14 -5.14 3.96
N HIS A 71 5.97 -5.68 3.05
CA HIS A 71 6.78 -4.91 2.09
C HIS A 71 6.20 -4.91 0.66
N GLN A 72 5.40 -5.92 0.29
CA GLN A 72 4.75 -6.05 -1.02
C GLN A 72 3.23 -5.94 -0.90
N TRP A 73 2.67 -4.86 -1.44
CA TRP A 73 1.26 -4.50 -1.29
C TRP A 73 0.41 -5.00 -2.45
N ARG A 74 -0.86 -5.26 -2.15
CA ARG A 74 -1.91 -5.59 -3.12
C ARG A 74 -2.82 -4.39 -3.31
N GLU A 75 -3.53 -4.39 -4.44
CA GLU A 75 -4.63 -3.46 -4.65
C GLU A 75 -5.64 -3.58 -3.49
N GLY A 76 -6.08 -2.44 -2.93
CA GLY A 76 -6.94 -2.38 -1.75
C GLY A 76 -6.22 -2.20 -0.41
N ASP A 77 -4.90 -2.41 -0.34
CA ASP A 77 -4.14 -2.19 0.91
C ASP A 77 -4.15 -0.71 1.32
N VAL A 78 -4.20 0.23 0.35
CA VAL A 78 -4.38 1.68 0.61
C VAL A 78 -5.70 1.93 1.33
N ALA A 79 -6.80 1.38 0.83
CA ALA A 79 -8.13 1.57 1.42
C ALA A 79 -8.22 0.97 2.84
N LEU A 80 -7.56 -0.16 3.08
CA LEU A 80 -7.44 -0.74 4.42
C LEU A 80 -6.64 0.16 5.38
N LEU A 81 -5.54 0.74 4.90
CA LEU A 81 -4.75 1.69 5.69
C LEU A 81 -5.53 2.98 5.96
N GLU A 82 -6.29 3.49 5.00
CA GLU A 82 -7.16 4.67 5.18
C GLU A 82 -8.27 4.40 6.20
N ALA A 83 -8.92 3.23 6.13
CA ALA A 83 -9.94 2.83 7.11
C ALA A 83 -9.33 2.67 8.51
N ALA A 84 -8.14 2.07 8.61
CA ALA A 84 -7.38 1.97 9.86
C ALA A 84 -7.03 3.35 10.44
N ALA A 85 -6.56 4.26 9.59
CA ALA A 85 -6.24 5.63 10.00
C ALA A 85 -7.50 6.39 10.46
N ALA A 86 -8.63 6.24 9.76
CA ALA A 86 -9.91 6.82 10.14
C ALA A 86 -10.40 6.32 11.51
N ARG A 87 -10.25 5.01 11.80
CA ARG A 87 -10.58 4.42 13.10
C ARG A 87 -9.72 4.97 14.24
N LEU A 88 -8.46 5.24 13.95
CA LEU A 88 -7.55 5.90 14.88
C LEU A 88 -7.75 7.42 14.91
N GLY A 89 -8.62 8.01 14.09
CA GLY A 89 -8.82 9.46 14.02
C GLY A 89 -7.61 10.22 13.46
N VAL A 90 -6.66 9.52 12.84
CA VAL A 90 -5.51 10.14 12.18
C VAL A 90 -5.84 10.38 10.72
N ARG A 91 -5.82 11.65 10.31
CA ARG A 91 -5.79 11.99 8.88
C ARG A 91 -4.35 11.89 8.42
N ALA A 92 -4.00 10.84 7.68
CA ALA A 92 -2.83 10.95 6.83
C ALA A 92 -3.11 12.12 5.88
N GLN A 93 -2.19 13.07 5.82
CA GLN A 93 -2.25 14.17 4.87
C GLN A 93 -1.96 13.58 3.48
N VAL A 94 -2.95 12.88 2.94
CA VAL A 94 -2.94 12.42 1.55
C VAL A 94 -3.56 13.58 0.78
N PRO A 95 -2.80 14.32 -0.05
CA PRO A 95 -3.42 15.29 -0.92
C PRO A 95 -4.45 14.54 -1.79
N PRO A 96 -5.64 15.11 -2.01
CA PRO A 96 -6.59 14.52 -2.94
C PRO A 96 -5.88 14.41 -4.29
N SER A 97 -5.79 13.19 -4.83
CA SER A 97 -5.45 13.00 -6.23
C SER A 97 -6.62 13.57 -7.04
N ILE A 98 -6.46 14.82 -7.50
CA ILE A 98 -7.29 15.46 -8.52
C ILE A 98 -6.78 15.03 -9.89
#